data_AF-A0A952UKP0-F1
#
_entry.id   AF-A0A952UKP0-F1
#
_cell.length_a   1.000
_cell.length_b   1.000
_cell.length_c   1.000
_cell.angle_alpha   90.00
_cell.angle_beta   90.00
_cell.angle_gamma   90.00
#
_symmetry.space_group_name_H-M   'P 1'
#
loop_
_entity.id
_entity.type
_entity.pdbx_description
1 polymer ?
#
loop_
_entity_poly.entity_id
_entity_poly.type
_entity_poly.pdbx_seq_one_letter_code
_entity_poly.pdbx_strand_id
1 'polypeptide(L)'
;MNDGTDRNDGYDVDSAVWAYLQRCRICSMEELFRHVPAFTANQLFLTVDRLSREGKVVLRYRNRAEYVMVRTGIADEWPHEMSSAPFGDRT
;
A
#
# COMPACT_ATOMS: atom_id res chain seq x y z
N MET A 1 -12.73 27.00 -12.37
CA MET A 1 -13.71 25.90 -12.19
C MET A 1 -13.21 24.99 -11.09
N ASN A 2 -14.13 24.47 -10.28
CA ASN A 2 -13.94 24.18 -8.86
C ASN A 2 -12.98 23.03 -8.54
N ASP A 3 -12.04 23.35 -7.65
CA ASP A 3 -11.13 22.47 -6.92
C ASP A 3 -11.94 21.60 -5.96
N GLY A 4 -12.03 20.30 -6.28
CA GLY A 4 -12.73 19.30 -5.49
C GLY A 4 -11.92 18.85 -4.27
N THR A 5 -11.48 19.79 -3.43
CA THR A 5 -10.98 19.45 -2.09
C THR A 5 -12.15 19.00 -1.22
N ASP A 6 -12.46 17.71 -1.30
CA ASP A 6 -13.19 16.98 -0.28
C ASP A 6 -12.29 16.92 0.97
N ARG A 7 -12.23 18.04 1.69
CA ARG A 7 -11.68 18.12 3.04
C ARG A 7 -12.71 17.51 3.98
N ASN A 8 -12.59 16.22 4.20
CA ASN A 8 -13.34 15.53 5.23
C ASN A 8 -12.45 15.43 6.48
N ASP A 9 -12.49 16.47 7.31
CA ASP A 9 -11.88 16.50 8.64
C ASP A 9 -12.68 15.56 9.58
N GLY A 10 -12.16 14.36 9.81
CA GLY A 10 -12.70 13.43 10.81
C GLY A 10 -12.10 12.04 10.63
N TYR A 11 -11.02 11.74 11.35
CA TYR A 11 -10.19 10.54 11.16
C TYR A 11 -9.60 10.47 9.75
N ASP A 12 -8.50 11.18 9.52
CA ASP A 12 -7.77 11.16 8.26
C ASP A 12 -7.30 9.72 7.96
N VAL A 13 -7.95 9.09 6.98
CA VAL A 13 -7.63 7.74 6.51
C VAL A 13 -6.16 7.64 6.11
N ASP A 14 -5.60 8.72 5.55
CA ASP A 14 -4.19 8.81 5.18
C ASP A 14 -3.32 8.67 6.43
N SER A 15 -3.61 9.41 7.49
CA SER A 15 -2.90 9.34 8.77
C SER A 15 -3.02 7.97 9.45
N ALA A 16 -4.21 7.34 9.42
CA ALA A 16 -4.42 6.02 10.03
C ALA A 16 -3.67 4.91 9.27
N VAL A 17 -3.78 4.89 7.95
CA VAL A 17 -3.06 3.97 7.07
C VAL A 17 -1.56 4.19 7.20
N TRP A 18 -1.12 5.44 7.20
CA TRP A 18 0.29 5.79 7.35
C TRP A 18 0.86 5.36 8.70
N ALA A 19 0.17 5.61 9.81
CA ALA A 19 0.59 5.18 11.13
C ALA A 19 0.71 3.64 11.24
N TYR A 20 -0.20 2.91 10.61
CA TYR A 20 -0.11 1.44 10.54
C TYR A 20 1.08 0.99 9.68
N LEU A 21 1.24 1.55 8.49
CA LEU A 21 2.36 1.27 7.59
C LEU A 21 3.72 1.66 8.19
N GLN A 22 3.78 2.65 9.09
CA GLN A 22 4.99 3.00 9.81
C GLN A 22 5.39 1.92 10.84
N ARG A 23 4.41 1.21 11.42
CA ARG A 23 4.66 0.13 12.38
C ARG A 23 4.96 -1.19 11.67
N CYS A 24 4.27 -1.48 10.56
CA CYS A 24 4.55 -2.67 9.76
C CYS A 24 5.76 -2.46 8.85
N ARG A 25 6.65 -3.46 8.73
CA ARG A 25 7.71 -3.44 7.69
C ARG A 25 7.15 -3.88 6.33
N ILE A 26 6.27 -4.88 6.36
CA ILE A 26 5.59 -5.49 5.22
C ILE A 26 4.16 -5.77 5.70
N CYS A 27 3.14 -5.43 4.93
CA CYS A 27 1.75 -5.80 5.26
C CYS A 27 0.92 -6.06 4.01
N SER A 28 -0.02 -7.00 4.05
CA SER A 28 -0.98 -7.22 2.97
C SER A 28 -2.17 -6.26 3.06
N MET A 29 -2.93 -6.14 1.96
CA MET A 29 -4.21 -5.39 1.99
C MET A 29 -5.19 -5.98 3.01
N GLU A 30 -5.22 -7.30 3.16
CA GLU A 30 -6.08 -7.98 4.14
C GLU A 30 -5.70 -7.66 5.58
N GLU A 31 -4.41 -7.52 5.87
CA GLU A 31 -3.94 -7.09 7.19
C GLU A 31 -4.33 -5.65 7.48
N LEU A 32 -4.23 -4.77 6.47
CA LEU A 32 -4.67 -3.39 6.58
C LEU A 32 -6.18 -3.31 6.86
N PHE A 33 -7.01 -4.09 6.15
CA PHE A 33 -8.46 -4.17 6.41
C PHE A 33 -8.79 -4.63 7.81
N ARG A 34 -8.06 -5.61 8.34
CA ARG A 34 -8.27 -6.12 9.71
C ARG A 34 -7.88 -5.12 10.79
N HIS A 35 -6.83 -4.32 10.56
CA HIS A 35 -6.31 -3.40 11.57
C HIS A 35 -6.93 -2.01 11.51
N VAL A 36 -7.49 -1.63 10.37
CA VAL A 36 -8.16 -0.34 10.18
C VAL A 36 -9.61 -0.54 9.73
N PRO A 37 -10.45 -1.25 10.53
CA PRO A 37 -11.83 -1.56 10.14
C PRO A 37 -12.76 -0.33 10.15
N ALA A 38 -12.26 0.82 10.62
CA ALA A 38 -13.00 2.07 10.68
C ALA A 38 -13.27 2.68 9.28
N PHE A 39 -12.55 2.23 8.24
CA PHE A 39 -12.71 2.73 6.87
C PHE A 39 -13.19 1.65 5.92
N THR A 40 -13.85 2.08 4.86
CA THR A 40 -14.29 1.18 3.79
C THR A 40 -13.12 0.67 2.97
N ALA A 41 -13.30 -0.47 2.31
CA ALA A 41 -12.27 -1.04 1.45
C ALA A 41 -11.80 -0.05 0.38
N ASN A 42 -12.74 0.67 -0.24
CA ASN A 42 -12.44 1.66 -1.28
C ASN A 42 -11.59 2.82 -0.77
N GLN A 43 -11.87 3.33 0.43
CA GLN A 43 -11.08 4.41 1.05
C GLN A 43 -9.64 3.96 1.27
N LEU A 44 -9.44 2.76 1.80
CA LEU A 44 -8.11 2.20 2.03
C LEU A 44 -7.38 1.94 0.71
N PHE A 45 -8.05 1.41 -0.32
CA PHE A 45 -7.46 1.22 -1.65
C PHE A 45 -7.00 2.54 -2.29
N LEU A 46 -7.84 3.58 -2.26
CA LEU A 46 -7.50 4.90 -2.81
C LEU A 46 -6.34 5.54 -2.04
N THR A 47 -6.32 5.38 -0.71
CA THR A 47 -5.24 5.88 0.15
C THR A 47 -3.92 5.19 -0.18
N VAL A 48 -3.92 3.86 -0.31
CA VAL A 48 -2.74 3.07 -0.68
C VAL A 48 -2.26 3.43 -2.08
N ASP A 49 -3.16 3.58 -3.05
CA ASP A 49 -2.83 4.02 -4.42
C ASP A 49 -2.16 5.40 -4.42
N ARG A 50 -2.71 6.35 -3.65
CA ARG A 50 -2.13 7.69 -3.48
C ARG A 50 -0.73 7.62 -2.86
N LEU A 51 -0.56 6.89 -1.75
CA LEU A 51 0.74 6.72 -1.09
C LEU A 51 1.78 6.03 -1.99
N SER A 52 1.33 5.14 -2.86
CA SER A 52 2.15 4.51 -3.88
C SER A 52 2.62 5.50 -4.93
N ARG A 53 1.72 6.35 -5.45
CA ARG A 53 2.05 7.43 -6.40
C ARG A 53 2.98 8.49 -5.81
N GLU A 54 2.86 8.76 -4.51
CA GLU A 54 3.75 9.66 -3.76
C GLU A 54 5.13 9.02 -3.47
N GLY A 55 5.34 7.75 -3.84
CA GLY A 55 6.60 7.06 -3.62
C GLY A 55 6.88 6.75 -2.14
N LYS A 56 5.85 6.69 -1.29
CA LYS A 56 5.97 6.34 0.13
C LYS A 56 5.84 4.83 0.39
N VAL A 57 5.09 4.17 -0.49
CA VAL A 57 4.77 2.73 -0.41
C VAL A 57 5.01 2.10 -1.78
N VAL A 58 5.42 0.84 -1.80
CA VAL A 58 5.52 0.02 -3.00
C VAL A 58 4.67 -1.22 -2.79
N LEU A 59 3.78 -1.48 -3.73
CA LEU A 59 3.06 -2.74 -3.82
C LEU A 59 3.97 -3.76 -4.52
N ARG A 60 4.24 -4.89 -3.86
CA ARG A 60 5.04 -5.98 -4.39
C ARG A 60 4.21 -7.26 -4.43
N TYR A 61 4.32 -7.99 -5.53
CA TYR A 61 3.72 -9.30 -5.68
C TYR A 61 4.62 -10.34 -4.98
N ARG A 62 4.09 -11.08 -4.00
CA ARG A 62 4.89 -12.01 -3.19
C ARG A 62 4.75 -13.46 -3.64
N ASN A 63 3.51 -13.97 -3.76
CA ASN A 63 3.15 -15.27 -4.38
C ASN A 63 1.62 -15.44 -4.39
N ARG A 64 1.06 -16.38 -5.18
CA ARG A 64 -0.35 -16.84 -5.12
C ARG A 64 -1.40 -15.71 -5.05
N ALA A 65 -1.31 -14.71 -5.93
CA ALA A 65 -2.25 -13.57 -5.97
C ALA A 65 -2.20 -12.62 -4.74
N GLU A 66 -1.16 -12.70 -3.91
CA GLU A 66 -0.99 -11.79 -2.77
C GLU A 66 -0.08 -10.60 -3.13
N TYR A 67 -0.62 -9.39 -2.93
CA TYR A 67 0.13 -8.14 -2.95
C TYR A 67 0.44 -7.70 -1.52
N VAL A 68 1.70 -7.38 -1.28
CA VAL A 68 2.17 -6.81 -0.02
C VAL A 68 2.64 -5.37 -0.24
N MET A 69 2.31 -4.51 0.71
CA MET A 69 2.78 -3.14 0.80
C MET A 69 4.09 -3.11 1.58
N VAL A 70 5.10 -2.47 1.00
CA VAL A 70 6.43 -2.26 1.59
C VAL A 70 6.73 -0.77 1.55
N ARG A 71 7.31 -0.21 2.61
CA ARG A 71 7.75 1.19 2.58
C ARG A 71 8.96 1.35 1.67
N THR A 72 9.03 2.43 0.89
CA THR A 72 10.13 2.70 -0.04
C THR A 72 11.50 2.70 0.62
N GLY A 73 11.64 3.27 1.83
CA GLY A 73 12.92 3.23 2.57
C GLY A 73 13.35 1.85 3.11
N ILE A 74 12.51 0.82 2.99
CA ILE A 74 12.80 -0.58 3.35
C ILE A 74 12.85 -1.45 2.07
N ALA A 75 12.31 -0.95 0.95
CA ALA A 75 12.26 -1.67 -0.31
C ALA A 75 13.66 -1.86 -0.93
N ASP A 76 14.63 -1.00 -0.61
CA ASP A 76 16.04 -1.17 -0.98
C ASP A 76 16.73 -2.35 -0.27
N GLU A 77 16.19 -2.81 0.87
CA GLU A 77 16.78 -3.87 1.70
C GLU A 77 16.17 -5.27 1.42
N TRP A 78 15.22 -5.36 0.48
CA TRP A 78 14.68 -6.64 0.06
C TRP A 78 15.70 -7.40 -0.80
N PRO A 79 16.13 -8.60 -0.40
CA PRO A 79 17.07 -9.38 -1.20
C PRO A 79 16.45 -9.64 -2.58
N HIS A 80 17.19 -9.26 -3.62
CA HIS A 80 16.87 -9.49 -5.03
C HIS A 80 16.62 -10.98 -5.36
N GLU A 81 16.90 -11.89 -4.43
CA GLU A 81 16.71 -13.33 -4.57
C GLU A 81 15.23 -13.77 -4.71
N MET A 82 14.25 -12.93 -4.35
CA MET A 82 12.83 -13.20 -4.58
C MET A 82 12.27 -12.53 -5.85
N SER A 83 13.12 -11.97 -6.72
CA SER A 83 12.76 -11.43 -8.03
C SER A 83 12.86 -12.48 -9.15
N SER A 84 12.82 -13.77 -8.81
CA SER A 84 12.86 -14.89 -9.76
C SER A 84 11.46 -15.47 -10.02
N ALA A 85 10.44 -14.62 -10.16
CA ALA A 85 9.26 -15.03 -10.91
C ALA A 85 9.54 -14.68 -12.38
N PRO A 86 9.65 -15.67 -13.28
CA PRO A 86 9.86 -15.36 -14.68
C PRO A 86 8.61 -14.62 -15.16
N PHE A 87 8.75 -13.32 -15.40
CA PHE A 87 7.88 -12.65 -16.35
C PHE A 87 8.07 -13.42 -17.64
N GLY A 88 7.10 -14.28 -17.97
CA GLY A 88 7.12 -15.08 -19.18
C GLY A 88 7.31 -14.15 -20.36
N ASP A 89 8.49 -14.22 -20.94
CA ASP A 89 8.80 -13.66 -22.25
C ASP A 89 7.82 -14.30 -23.22
N ARG A 90 6.86 -13.51 -23.67
CA ARG A 90 5.82 -13.96 -24.60
C ARG A 90 6.27 -13.57 -25.99
N THR A 91 7.11 -14.41 -26.60
CA THR A 91 7.27 -14.50 -28.06
C THR A 91 6.02 -15.08 -28.71
#